data_AF-A0A7Y4WVS2-F1
#
_entry.id   AF-A0A7Y4WVS2-F1
#
_cell.length_a   1.000
_cell.length_b   1.000
_cell.length_c   1.000
_cell.angle_alpha   90.00
_cell.angle_beta   90.00
_cell.angle_gamma   90.00
#
_symmetry.space_group_name_H-M   'P 1'
#
loop_
_entity.id
_entity.type
_entity.pdbx_description
1 polymer ?
#
loop_
_entity_poly.entity_id
_entity_poly.type
_entity_poly.pdbx_seq_one_letter_code
_entity_poly.pdbx_strand_id
1 'polypeptide(L)' 'MRDYNIFYSPYYYADIGEGHVFPIRKFELVRDKLVAEGTLVAEEIIEPERASPDDLLLVHTNDY' A
#
# COMPACT_ATOMS: atom_id res chain seq x y z
N MET A 1 2.87 6.40 -23.17
CA MET A 1 2.59 5.35 -22.16
C MET A 1 1.72 5.99 -21.09
N ARG A 2 0.97 5.20 -20.32
CA ARG A 2 0.14 5.75 -19.24
C ARG A 2 1.05 6.04 -18.06
N ASP A 3 1.28 7.31 -17.73
CA ASP A 3 2.13 7.73 -16.62
C ASP A 3 1.35 7.63 -15.29
N TYR A 4 1.08 6.41 -14.82
CA TYR A 4 0.51 6.21 -13.49
C TYR A 4 1.62 5.76 -12.53
N ASN A 5 1.90 6.58 -11.51
CA ASN A 5 2.75 6.15 -10.39
C ASN A 5 1.90 5.32 -9.44
N ILE A 6 2.22 4.02 -9.34
CA ILE A 6 1.56 3.10 -8.41
C ILE A 6 2.48 2.85 -7.23
N PHE A 7 1.94 2.97 -6.02
CA PHE A 7 2.67 2.73 -4.78
C PHE A 7 2.15 1.49 -4.09
N TYR A 8 3.05 0.58 -3.76
CA TYR A 8 2.74 -0.62 -3.02
C TYR A 8 3.91 -1.01 -2.13
N SER A 9 3.62 -1.43 -0.90
CA SER A 9 4.59 -2.12 -0.05
C SER A 9 3.96 -3.41 0.51
N PRO A 10 4.72 -4.51 0.66
CA PRO A 10 4.25 -5.68 1.40
C PRO A 10 3.86 -5.33 2.85
N TYR A 11 4.40 -4.25 3.42
CA TYR A 11 4.04 -3.76 4.76
C TYR A 11 2.63 -3.16 4.85
N TYR A 12 1.92 -3.02 3.74
CA TYR A 12 0.49 -2.73 3.78
C TYR A 12 -0.31 -3.90 4.34
N TYR A 13 0.26 -5.12 4.33
CA TYR A 13 -0.33 -6.26 5.01
C TYR A 13 -0.19 -6.13 6.53
N ALA A 14 -1.32 -6.21 7.22
CA ALA A 14 -1.39 -6.32 8.67
C ALA A 14 -2.22 -7.57 9.00
N ASP A 15 -1.66 -8.45 9.83
CA ASP A 15 -2.39 -9.60 10.36
C ASP A 15 -3.31 -9.14 11.50
N ILE A 16 -4.55 -8.85 11.14
CA ILE A 16 -5.60 -8.39 12.06
C ILE A 16 -6.72 -9.44 12.24
N GLY A 17 -6.43 -10.69 11.86
CA GLY A 17 -7.36 -11.82 11.96
C GLY A 17 -8.29 -11.98 10.75
N GLU A 18 -8.65 -13.23 10.44
CA GLU A 18 -9.45 -13.58 9.25
C GLU A 18 -10.91 -13.10 9.31
N GLY A 19 -11.46 -12.93 10.51
CA GLY A 19 -12.83 -12.45 10.73
C GLY A 19 -12.97 -10.92 10.65
N HIS A 20 -11.87 -10.20 10.42
CA HIS A 20 -11.92 -8.74 10.34
C HIS A 20 -12.71 -8.30 9.11
N VAL A 21 -13.65 -7.36 9.30
CA VAL A 21 -14.54 -6.87 8.22
C VAL A 21 -13.80 -6.20 7.06
N PHE A 22 -12.53 -5.83 7.28
CA PHE A 22 -11.65 -5.25 6.29
C PHE A 22 -10.44 -6.17 6.07
N PRO A 23 -10.49 -7.09 5.09
CA PRO A 23 -9.37 -7.97 4.81
C PRO A 23 -8.23 -7.19 4.15
N ILE A 24 -7.06 -7.19 4.77
CA ILE A 24 -5.91 -6.41 4.30
C ILE A 24 -5.24 -7.05 3.07
N ARG A 25 -5.32 -8.38 2.95
CA ARG A 25 -4.79 -9.15 1.81
C ARG A 25 -5.26 -8.62 0.44
N LYS A 26 -6.38 -7.90 0.36
CA LYS A 26 -6.87 -7.31 -0.90
C LYS A 26 -5.85 -6.42 -1.60
N PHE A 27 -4.97 -5.71 -0.87
CA PHE A 27 -3.96 -4.86 -1.51
C PHE A 27 -2.96 -5.68 -2.31
N GLU A 28 -2.51 -6.81 -1.77
CA GLU A 28 -1.67 -7.80 -2.46
C GLU A 28 -2.40 -8.36 -3.70
N LEU A 29 -3.65 -8.79 -3.52
CA LEU A 29 -4.44 -9.39 -4.60
C LEU A 29 -4.70 -8.43 -5.76
N VAL A 30 -4.96 -7.15 -5.47
CA VAL A 30 -5.16 -6.11 -6.50
C VAL A 30 -3.86 -5.86 -7.27
N ARG A 31 -2.72 -5.73 -6.58
CA ARG A 31 -1.40 -5.61 -7.23
C ARG A 31 -1.15 -6.77 -8.18
N ASP A 32 -1.32 -8.00 -7.70
CA ASP A 32 -1.05 -9.22 -8.50
C ASP A 32 -1.98 -9.33 -9.70
N LYS A 33 -3.25 -8.98 -9.52
CA LYS A 33 -4.24 -8.95 -10.61
C LYS A 33 -3.83 -7.96 -11.70
N LEU A 34 -3.43 -6.74 -11.32
CA LEU A 34 -3.04 -5.67 -12.26
C LEU A 34 -1.78 -6.04 -13.06
N VAL A 35 -0.81 -6.70 -12.43
CA VAL A 35 0.40 -7.19 -13.11
C VAL A 35 0.04 -8.36 -14.04
N ALA A 36 -0.74 -9.33 -13.56
CA ALA A 36 -1.11 -10.51 -14.34
C ALA A 36 -1.94 -10.18 -15.59
N GLU A 37 -2.78 -9.15 -15.54
CA GLU A 37 -3.60 -8.72 -16.69
C GLU A 37 -2.90 -7.71 -17.61
N GLY A 38 -1.66 -7.32 -17.29
CA GLY A 38 -0.87 -6.38 -18.09
C GLY A 38 -1.30 -4.92 -17.98
N THR A 39 -2.09 -4.57 -16.97
CA THR A 39 -2.45 -3.18 -16.67
C THR A 39 -1.25 -2.41 -16.11
N LEU A 40 -0.39 -3.09 -15.34
CA LEU A 40 0.88 -2.59 -14.82
C LEU A 40 2.01 -3.54 -15.18
N VAL A 41 3.21 -3.02 -15.40
CA VAL A 41 4.44 -3.81 -15.32
C VAL A 41 5.04 -3.69 -13.92
N ALA A 42 5.86 -4.66 -13.50
CA ALA A 42 6.41 -4.69 -12.15
C ALA A 42 7.27 -3.46 -11.84
N GLU A 43 7.92 -2.89 -12.86
CA GLU A 43 8.77 -1.71 -12.77
C GLU A 43 8.00 -0.41 -12.53
N GLU A 44 6.69 -0.39 -12.76
CA GLU A 44 5.80 0.75 -12.46
C GLU A 44 5.33 0.74 -11.00
N ILE A 45 5.69 -0.29 -10.24
CA ILE A 45 5.35 -0.42 -8.81
C ILE A 45 6.50 0.16 -7.99
N ILE A 46 6.21 1.26 -7.31
CA ILE A 46 7.16 1.97 -6.46
C ILE A 46 6.89 1.59 -5.01
N GLU A 47 7.92 1.14 -4.28
CA GLU A 47 7.82 1.00 -2.84
C GLU A 47 7.98 2.37 -2.17
N PRO A 48 6.98 2.87 -1.43
CA PRO A 48 7.06 4.17 -0.80
C PRO A 48 7.91 4.14 0.47
N GLU A 49 8.50 5.29 0.79
CA GLU A 49 9.14 5.51 2.08
C GLU A 49 8.09 5.66 3.20
N ARG A 50 8.52 5.38 4.43
CA ARG A 50 7.68 5.61 5.61
C ARG A 50 7.53 7.11 5.83
N ALA A 51 6.33 7.54 6.22
CA ALA A 51 6.11 8.91 6.67
C ALA A 51 7.01 9.24 7.87
N SER A 52 7.54 10.46 7.89
CA SER A 52 8.36 10.90 9.01
C SER A 52 7.50 11.18 10.25
N PRO A 53 8.06 11.10 11.47
CA PRO A 53 7.33 11.53 12.67
C PRO A 53 6.86 12.99 12.58
N ASP A 54 7.66 13.87 11.98
CA ASP A 54 7.31 15.29 11.80
C ASP A 54 6.06 15.45 10.92
N ASP A 55 5.91 14.65 9.86
CA ASP A 55 4.71 14.65 9.02
C ASP A 55 3.47 14.18 9.78
N LEU A 56 3.62 13.17 10.65
CA LEU A 56 2.50 12.68 11.47
C LEU A 56 2.04 13.75 12.48
N LEU A 57 2.96 14.53 13.02
CA LEU A 57 2.68 15.60 14.00
C LEU A 57 2.01 16.85 13.40
N LEU A 58 1.88 16.93 12.07
CA LEU A 58 1.04 17.96 11.43
C LEU A 58 -0.45 17.79 11.78
N VAL A 59 -0.87 16.59 12.18
CA VAL A 59 -2.27 16.25 12.50
C VAL A 59 -2.40 15.57 13.86
N HIS A 60 -1.47 14.67 14.23
CA HIS A 60 -1.50 13.91 15.47
C HIS A 60 -0.72 14.59 16.60
N THR A 61 -1.02 14.25 17.84
CA THR A 61 -0.20 14.63 19.01
C THR A 61 0.85 13.56 19.28
N ASN A 62 1.93 13.92 19.99
CA ASN A 62 2.95 12.95 20.42
C ASN A 62 2.38 11.81 21.29
N ASP A 63 1.28 12.05 22.01
CA ASP A 63 0.65 11.09 22.92
C ASP A 63 -0.42 10.18 22.26
N TYR A 64 -0.68 10.32 20.96
CA TYR A 64 -1.62 9.47 20.21
C TYR A 64 -0.95 8.17 19.77
#